data_AF-A0A536NIH5-F1
#
_entry.id   AF-A0A536NIH5-F1
#
_cell.length_a   1.000
_cell.length_b   1.000
_cell.length_c   1.000
_cell.angle_alpha   90.00
_cell.angle_beta   90.00
_cell.angle_gamma   90.00
#
_symmetry.space_group_name_H-M   'P 1'
#
loop_
_entity.id
_entity.type
_entity.pdbx_description
1 polymer ?
#
loop_
_entity_poly.entity_id
_entity_poly.type
_entity_poly.pdbx_seq_one_letter_code
_entity_poly.pdbx_strand_id
1 'polypeptide(L)'
;RMSDGSVDVESAGTRPAKRVHSEVIDVMREVGIDLSNERPKVLSAEMARAATRVVTMGCEAEECPVFASPVEDWGIRNPAGLPAPAVREIRDEIERRVRLLLSELNP
;
A
#
# COMPACT_ATOMS: atom_id res chain seq x y z
N ARG A 1 6.13 5.83 -13.60
CA ARG A 1 6.30 5.64 -12.13
C ARG A 1 6.14 7.01 -11.49
N MET A 2 5.39 7.14 -10.38
CA MET A 2 5.06 8.47 -9.81
C MET A 2 6.27 9.20 -9.20
N SER A 3 7.20 8.48 -8.57
CA SER A 3 8.36 9.07 -7.89
C SER A 3 9.58 9.32 -8.79
N ASP A 4 9.52 8.94 -10.07
CA ASP A 4 10.67 8.92 -10.98
C ASP A 4 11.95 8.27 -10.41
N GLY A 5 11.79 7.29 -9.51
CA GLY A 5 12.91 6.58 -8.88
C GLY A 5 13.58 7.31 -7.71
N SER A 6 13.02 8.44 -7.25
CA SER A 6 13.52 9.16 -6.07
C SER A 6 13.32 8.43 -4.73
N VAL A 7 12.43 7.43 -4.70
CA VAL A 7 12.18 6.60 -3.52
C VAL A 7 12.03 5.14 -3.91
N ASP A 8 12.54 4.26 -3.05
CA ASP A 8 12.26 2.83 -3.08
C ASP A 8 10.97 2.54 -2.31
N VAL A 9 10.14 1.64 -2.87
CA VAL A 9 8.82 1.31 -2.31
C VAL A 9 8.66 -0.19 -2.14
N GLU A 10 8.09 -0.59 -1.00
CA GLU A 10 7.73 -1.98 -0.72
C GLU A 10 6.38 -2.06 -0.02
N SER A 11 5.63 -3.14 -0.27
CA SER A 11 4.35 -3.43 0.40
C SER A 11 4.36 -4.82 1.03
N ALA A 12 3.70 -5.00 2.16
CA ALA A 12 3.58 -6.28 2.85
C ALA A 12 2.35 -6.31 3.76
N GLY A 13 1.96 -7.50 4.20
CA GLY A 13 0.92 -7.69 5.22
C GLY A 13 1.38 -8.62 6.34
N THR A 14 0.77 -8.50 7.52
CA THR A 14 0.95 -9.45 8.64
C THR A 14 0.34 -10.81 8.29
N ARG A 15 -0.79 -10.80 7.57
CA ARG A 15 -1.52 -11.99 7.09
C ARG A 15 -1.78 -11.88 5.58
N PRO A 16 -0.76 -12.10 4.73
CA PRO A 16 -0.91 -11.93 3.29
C PRO A 16 -1.91 -12.94 2.69
N ALA A 17 -2.77 -12.46 1.80
CA ALA A 17 -3.62 -13.33 0.99
C ALA A 17 -2.76 -14.16 0.00
N LYS A 18 -3.35 -15.21 -0.59
CA LYS A 18 -2.63 -16.05 -1.58
C LYS A 18 -2.30 -15.31 -2.89
N ARG A 19 -3.07 -14.28 -3.22
CA ARG A 19 -2.97 -13.50 -4.46
C ARG A 19 -3.57 -12.11 -4.24
N VAL A 20 -3.21 -11.16 -5.10
CA VAL A 20 -3.91 -9.88 -5.16
C VAL A 20 -5.38 -10.14 -5.56
N HIS A 21 -6.28 -9.41 -4.93
CA HIS A 21 -7.72 -9.48 -5.18
C HIS A 21 -8.03 -9.09 -6.63
N SER A 22 -8.89 -9.86 -7.31
CA SER A 22 -9.21 -9.65 -8.73
C SER A 22 -9.82 -8.28 -8.99
N GLU A 23 -10.71 -7.83 -8.10
CA GLU A 23 -11.34 -6.52 -8.16
C GLU A 23 -10.33 -5.37 -8.09
N VAL A 24 -9.22 -5.56 -7.36
CA VAL A 24 -8.12 -4.59 -7.30
C VAL A 24 -7.30 -4.63 -8.59
N ILE A 25 -6.99 -5.82 -9.11
CA ILE A 25 -6.27 -5.96 -10.39
C ILE A 25 -7.05 -5.27 -11.51
N ASP A 26 -8.36 -5.50 -11.60
CA ASP A 26 -9.19 -4.95 -12.65
C ASP A 26 -9.26 -3.42 -12.58
N VAL A 27 -9.45 -2.86 -11.38
CA VAL A 27 -9.49 -1.40 -11.17
C VAL A 27 -8.13 -0.73 -11.40
N MET A 28 -7.02 -1.39 -11.07
CA MET A 28 -5.68 -0.84 -11.29
C MET A 28 -5.28 -0.87 -12.77
N ARG A 29 -5.77 -1.86 -13.53
CA ARG A 29 -5.57 -1.91 -14.99
C ARG A 29 -6.25 -0.76 -15.72
N GLU A 30 -7.35 -0.22 -15.21
CA GLU A 30 -8.02 0.96 -15.77
C GLU A 30 -7.08 2.18 -15.85
N VAL A 31 -6.12 2.28 -14.92
CA VAL A 31 -5.13 3.36 -14.86
C VAL A 31 -3.74 2.91 -15.37
N GLY A 32 -3.68 1.78 -16.08
CA GLY A 32 -2.45 1.27 -16.70
C GLY A 32 -1.48 0.58 -15.75
N ILE A 33 -1.92 0.17 -14.55
CA ILE A 33 -1.09 -0.54 -13.57
C ILE A 33 -1.51 -2.02 -13.52
N ASP A 34 -0.68 -2.93 -14.03
CA ASP A 34 -0.95 -4.36 -13.97
C ASP A 34 -0.34 -5.00 -12.72
N LEU A 35 -1.20 -5.41 -11.78
CA LEU A 35 -0.80 -6.10 -10.55
C LEU A 35 -0.89 -7.63 -10.65
N SER A 36 -1.12 -8.19 -11.85
CA SER A 36 -1.35 -9.64 -12.02
C SER A 36 -0.16 -10.52 -11.62
N ASN A 37 1.04 -9.99 -11.75
CA ASN A 37 2.29 -10.67 -11.38
C ASN A 37 2.71 -10.39 -9.93
N GLU A 38 2.06 -9.45 -9.25
CA GLU A 38 2.36 -9.14 -7.86
C GLU A 38 1.95 -10.29 -6.94
N ARG A 39 2.71 -10.47 -5.86
CA ARG A 39 2.49 -11.52 -4.88
C ARG A 39 2.46 -10.91 -3.49
N PRO A 40 1.35 -11.06 -2.75
CA PRO A 40 1.33 -10.66 -1.34
C PRO A 40 2.46 -11.36 -0.58
N LYS A 41 3.21 -10.58 0.19
CA LYS A 41 4.34 -11.06 0.99
C LYS A 41 4.16 -10.74 2.47
N VAL A 42 4.75 -11.59 3.31
CA VAL A 42 4.75 -11.41 4.77
C VAL A 42 5.62 -10.22 5.12
N LEU A 43 5.14 -9.37 6.03
CA LEU A 43 5.94 -8.30 6.60
C LEU A 43 7.08 -8.89 7.45
N SER A 44 8.31 -8.76 6.97
CA SER A 44 9.49 -9.22 7.71
C SER A 44 10.04 -8.13 8.63
N ALA A 45 10.75 -8.54 9.67
CA ALA A 45 11.45 -7.60 10.56
C ALA A 45 12.55 -6.80 9.83
N GLU A 46 13.12 -7.36 8.75
CA GLU A 46 14.09 -6.65 7.93
C GLU A 46 13.44 -5.50 7.15
N MET A 47 12.30 -5.75 6.51
CA MET A 47 11.53 -4.71 5.82
C MET A 47 11.13 -3.59 6.79
N ALA A 48 10.64 -3.96 7.97
CA ALA A 48 10.26 -3.01 9.01
C ALA A 48 11.43 -2.14 9.51
N ARG A 49 12.65 -2.69 9.55
CA ARG A 49 13.86 -1.95 9.95
C ARG A 49 14.46 -1.10 8.84
N ALA A 50 14.33 -1.52 7.58
CA ALA A 50 14.87 -0.81 6.43
C ALA A 50 14.05 0.43 6.05
N ALA A 51 12.74 0.41 6.32
CA ALA A 51 11.84 1.51 5.99
C ALA A 51 12.15 2.77 6.81
N THR A 52 12.32 3.91 6.15
CA THR A 52 12.46 5.24 6.78
C THR A 52 11.13 5.98 6.94
N ARG A 53 10.10 5.49 6.26
CA ARG A 53 8.70 5.91 6.33
C ARG A 53 7.82 4.68 6.27
N VAL A 54 6.85 4.59 7.17
CA VAL A 54 5.92 3.45 7.24
C VAL A 54 4.50 4.00 7.14
N VAL A 55 3.75 3.51 6.16
CA VAL A 55 2.33 3.80 6.00
C VAL A 55 1.54 2.53 6.27
N THR A 56 0.57 2.59 7.17
CA THR A 56 -0.38 1.49 7.40
C THR A 56 -1.72 1.78 6.75
N MET A 57 -2.38 0.72 6.25
CA MET A 57 -3.71 0.79 5.63
C MET A 57 -4.70 -0.05 6.43
N GLY A 58 -4.86 0.32 7.71
CA GLY A 58 -5.65 -0.44 8.68
C GLY A 58 -4.89 -1.63 9.28
N CYS A 59 -3.86 -1.35 10.08
CA CYS A 59 -3.27 -2.39 10.93
C CYS A 59 -4.06 -2.47 12.24
N GLU A 60 -4.60 -3.64 12.55
CA GLU A 60 -4.97 -3.97 13.93
C GLU A 60 -3.64 -4.05 14.71
N ALA A 61 -3.34 -2.99 15.46
CA ALA A 61 -2.01 -2.65 15.98
C ALA A 61 -1.30 -3.75 16.79
N GLU A 62 -2.03 -4.79 17.22
CA GLU A 62 -1.52 -5.92 17.99
C GLU A 62 -0.58 -6.85 17.18
N GLU A 63 -0.69 -6.87 15.84
CA GLU A 63 0.10 -7.77 14.99
C GLU A 63 1.23 -7.08 14.21
N CYS A 64 1.29 -5.75 14.26
CA CYS A 64 2.34 -5.00 13.59
C CYS A 64 3.64 -5.03 14.41
N PRO A 65 4.81 -5.32 13.80
CA PRO A 65 6.09 -5.22 14.50
C PRO A 65 6.36 -3.78 14.94
N VAL A 66 7.20 -3.61 15.95
CA VAL A 66 7.65 -2.27 16.36
C VAL A 66 8.50 -1.68 15.23
N PHE A 67 8.03 -0.58 14.66
CA PHE A 67 8.77 0.19 13.66
C PHE A 67 9.67 1.21 14.35
N ALA A 68 10.92 1.30 13.91
CA ALA A 68 11.86 2.34 14.38
C ALA A 68 11.61 3.70 13.70
N SER A 69 10.87 3.69 12.60
CA SER A 69 10.56 4.86 11.78
C SER A 69 9.16 5.40 12.09
N PRO A 70 8.89 6.70 11.78
CA PRO A 70 7.55 7.25 11.90
C PRO A 70 6.52 6.43 11.13
N VAL A 71 5.41 6.12 11.81
CA VAL A 71 4.26 5.39 11.27
C VAL A 71 3.12 6.36 11.05
N GLU A 72 2.58 6.40 9.84
CA GLU A 72 1.35 7.10 9.50
C GLU A 72 0.25 6.08 9.19
N ASP A 73 -0.90 6.19 9.85
CA ASP A 73 -2.08 5.39 9.51
C ASP A 73 -2.98 6.16 8.57
N TRP A 74 -3.19 5.62 7.37
CA TRP A 74 -4.10 6.23 6.42
C TRP A 74 -5.56 5.85 6.66
N GLY A 75 -5.84 4.85 7.50
CA GLY A 75 -7.21 4.43 7.85
C GLY A 75 -8.01 3.96 6.64
N ILE A 76 -7.34 3.49 5.59
CA ILE A 76 -7.98 3.10 4.34
C ILE A 76 -8.63 1.72 4.52
N ARG A 77 -9.92 1.64 4.17
CA ARG A 77 -10.69 0.41 4.27
C ARG A 77 -10.12 -0.67 3.33
N ASN A 78 -10.15 -1.92 3.79
CA ASN A 78 -9.80 -3.08 2.97
C ASN A 78 -10.74 -3.18 1.74
N PRO A 79 -10.20 -3.21 0.50
CA PRO A 79 -11.01 -3.29 -0.72
C PRO A 79 -11.60 -4.68 -1.00
N ALA A 80 -11.19 -5.72 -0.25
CA ALA A 80 -11.60 -7.10 -0.50
C ALA A 80 -13.13 -7.27 -0.49
N GLY A 81 -13.67 -7.82 -1.58
CA GLY A 81 -15.10 -8.08 -1.75
C GLY A 81 -15.96 -6.84 -1.98
N LEU A 82 -15.38 -5.65 -2.09
CA LEU A 82 -16.11 -4.43 -2.42
C LEU A 82 -16.45 -4.36 -3.92
N PRO A 83 -17.54 -3.67 -4.29
CA PRO A 83 -17.86 -3.45 -5.69
C PRO A 83 -16.86 -2.47 -6.34
N ALA A 84 -16.65 -2.60 -7.65
CA ALA A 84 -15.66 -1.82 -8.39
C ALA A 84 -15.72 -0.29 -8.15
N PRO A 85 -16.89 0.38 -8.05
CA PRO A 85 -16.93 1.81 -7.71
C PRO A 85 -16.25 2.15 -6.38
N ALA A 86 -16.47 1.34 -5.33
CA ALA A 86 -15.85 1.56 -4.03
C ALA A 86 -14.34 1.27 -4.07
N VAL A 87 -13.90 0.29 -4.85
CA VAL A 87 -12.47 0.02 -5.05
C VAL A 87 -11.78 1.16 -5.81
N ARG A 88 -12.47 1.81 -6.76
CA ARG A 88 -11.97 3.03 -7.43
C ARG A 88 -11.82 4.20 -6.47
N GLU A 89 -12.81 4.44 -5.61
CA GLU A 89 -12.71 5.48 -4.57
C GLU A 89 -11.49 5.25 -3.66
N ILE A 90 -11.23 4.00 -3.28
CA ILE A 90 -10.04 3.62 -2.50
C ILE A 90 -8.74 3.88 -3.30
N ARG A 91 -8.68 3.45 -4.56
CA ARG A 91 -7.52 3.70 -5.45
C ARG A 91 -7.22 5.20 -5.54
N ASP A 92 -8.23 6.02 -5.81
CA ASP A 92 -8.08 7.44 -6.07
C ASP A 92 -7.65 8.18 -4.79
N GLU A 93 -8.15 7.75 -3.63
CA GLU A 93 -7.70 8.27 -2.33
C GLU A 93 -6.24 7.87 -2.02
N ILE A 94 -5.84 6.63 -2.29
CA ILE A 94 -4.44 6.18 -2.17
C ILE A 94 -3.54 7.03 -3.08
N GLU A 95 -3.94 7.25 -4.33
CA GLU A 95 -3.17 8.04 -5.28
C GLU A 95 -2.96 9.48 -4.76
N ARG A 96 -4.03 10.12 -4.28
CA ARG A 96 -3.97 11.47 -3.71
C ARG A 96 -3.00 11.55 -2.55
N ARG A 97 -3.04 10.59 -1.62
CA ARG A 97 -2.13 10.54 -0.47
C ARG A 97 -0.69 10.23 -0.86
N VAL A 98 -0.46 9.33 -1.81
CA VAL A 98 0.88 9.05 -2.35
C VAL A 98 1.47 10.31 -2.99
N ARG A 99 0.70 11.07 -3.77
CA ARG A 99 1.18 12.34 -4.36
C ARG A 99 1.60 13.35 -3.27
N LEU A 100 0.79 13.48 -2.22
CA LEU A 100 1.11 14.36 -1.10
C LEU A 100 2.39 13.90 -0.38
N LEU A 101 2.48 12.62 -0.02
CA LEU A 101 3.66 12.06 0.63
C LEU A 101 4.93 12.27 -0.21
N LEU A 102 4.87 12.06 -1.52
CA LEU A 102 6.02 12.30 -2.39
C LEU A 102 6.47 13.77 -2.40
N SER A 103 5.54 14.73 -2.32
CA SER A 103 5.87 16.15 -2.21
C SER A 103 6.53 16.53 -0.89
N GLU A 104 6.24 15.79 0.19
CA GLU A 104 6.86 16.00 1.49
C GLU A 104 8.26 15.36 1.58
N LEU A 105 8.49 14.26 0.85
CA LEU A 105 9.78 13.56 0.82
C LEU A 105 10.80 14.22 -0.10
N ASN A 106 10.34 14.88 -1.17
CA ASN A 106 11.15 15.63 -2.12
C ASN A 106 10.67 17.09 -2.19
N PRO A 107 11.05 17.94 -1.21
CA PRO A 107 10.66 19.35 -1.19
C PRO A 107 11.26 20.17 -2.34
#